data_AF-C5JAJ9-F1
#
_entry.id   AF-C5JAJ9-F1
#
_cell.length_a   1.000
_cell.length_b   1.000
_cell.length_c   1.000
_cell.angle_alpha   90.00
_cell.angle_beta   90.00
_cell.angle_gamma   90.00
#
_symmetry.space_group_name_H-M   'P 1'
#
loop_
_entity.id
_entity.type
_entity.pdbx_description
1 polymer ?
#
loop_
_entity_poly.entity_id
_entity_poly.type
_entity_poly.pdbx_seq_one_letter_code
_entity_poly.pdbx_strand_id
1 'polypeptide(L)'
;MAKLFLYLIFTLLIILFATQNLDPVPVYVITGRPLAVPLIAIVGISFFLGFMTAIFGVIVKAARGGGRRTGTSLMDPRRGL
;
A
#
# COMPACT_ATOMS: atom_id res chain seq x y z
N MET A 1 -19.56 0.93 -19.72
CA MET A 1 -19.06 -0.33 -20.34
C MET A 1 -17.54 -0.40 -20.47
N ALA A 2 -16.85 0.61 -21.03
CA ALA A 2 -15.39 0.57 -21.19
C ALA A 2 -14.59 0.29 -19.89
N LYS A 3 -15.02 0.85 -18.75
CA LYS A 3 -14.39 0.59 -17.44
C LYS A 3 -14.49 -0.89 -17.02
N LEU A 4 -15.64 -1.53 -17.26
CA LEU A 4 -15.85 -2.94 -16.95
C LEU A 4 -14.90 -3.82 -17.79
N PHE A 5 -14.79 -3.50 -19.09
CA PHE A 5 -13.90 -4.22 -20.00
C PHE A 5 -12.43 -4.05 -19.60
N LEU A 6 -12.02 -2.85 -19.19
CA LEU A 6 -10.68 -2.62 -18.64
C LEU A 6 -10.44 -3.44 -17.38
N TYR A 7 -11.36 -3.45 -16.43
CA TYR A 7 -11.22 -4.27 -15.21
C TYR A 7 -11.11 -5.76 -15.54
N LEU A 8 -11.89 -6.25 -16.51
CA LEU A 8 -11.80 -7.64 -16.96
C LEU A 8 -10.42 -7.95 -17.55
N ILE A 9 -9.91 -7.08 -18.45
CA ILE A 9 -8.57 -7.23 -19.03
C ILE A 9 -7.51 -7.25 -17.93
N PHE A 10 -7.52 -6.28 -17.03
CA PHE A 10 -6.53 -6.24 -15.94
C PHE A 10 -6.61 -7.46 -15.04
N THR A 11 -7.82 -7.89 -14.68
CA THR A 11 -8.02 -9.09 -13.86
C THR A 11 -7.48 -10.33 -14.57
N LEU A 12 -7.76 -10.49 -15.87
CA LEU A 12 -7.24 -11.59 -16.67
C LEU A 12 -5.70 -11.57 -16.72
N LEU A 13 -5.10 -10.41 -16.95
CA LEU A 13 -3.64 -10.25 -16.97
C LEU A 13 -3.01 -10.60 -15.61
N ILE A 14 -3.63 -10.20 -14.51
CA ILE A 14 -3.15 -10.52 -13.16
C ILE A 14 -3.23 -12.03 -12.91
N ILE A 15 -4.33 -12.68 -13.28
CA ILE A 15 -4.50 -14.13 -13.11
C ILE A 15 -3.50 -14.90 -13.97
N LEU A 16 -3.29 -14.46 -15.22
CA LEU A 16 -2.33 -15.08 -16.12
C LEU A 16 -0.91 -14.92 -15.58
N PHE A 17 -0.55 -13.72 -15.14
CA PHE A 17 0.72 -13.46 -14.46
C PHE A 17 0.89 -14.36 -13.22
N ALA A 18 -0.11 -14.44 -12.35
CA ALA A 18 -0.04 -15.26 -11.14
C ALA A 18 0.17 -16.74 -11.47
N THR A 19 -0.62 -17.28 -12.40
CA THR A 19 -0.56 -18.70 -12.80
C THR A 19 0.80 -19.06 -13.41
N GLN A 20 1.37 -18.18 -14.24
CA GLN A 20 2.68 -18.40 -14.86
C GLN A 20 3.85 -18.27 -13.86
N ASN A 21 3.62 -17.63 -12.70
CA ASN A 21 4.66 -17.38 -11.68
C ASN A 21 4.43 -18.20 -10.40
N LEU A 22 3.65 -19.29 -10.49
CA LEU A 22 3.49 -20.27 -9.42
C LEU A 22 4.71 -21.20 -9.29
N ASP A 23 5.48 -21.35 -10.35
CA ASP A 23 6.65 -22.22 -10.33
C ASP A 23 7.68 -21.72 -9.30
N PRO A 24 8.14 -22.60 -8.38
CA PRO A 24 9.11 -22.22 -7.36
C PRO A 24 10.45 -21.84 -7.99
N VAL A 25 10.96 -20.67 -7.63
CA VAL A 25 12.31 -20.22 -8.00
C VAL A 25 13.25 -20.29 -6.79
N PRO A 26 14.53 -20.66 -6.98
CA PRO A 26 15.50 -20.71 -5.91
C PRO A 26 15.87 -19.29 -5.48
N VAL A 27 15.57 -18.95 -4.23
CA VAL A 27 15.95 -17.69 -3.60
C VAL A 27 17.15 -17.94 -2.69
N TYR A 28 18.23 -17.22 -2.95
CA TYR A 28 19.45 -17.26 -2.14
C TYR A 28 19.36 -16.19 -1.05
N VAL A 29 19.22 -16.65 0.19
CA VAL A 29 19.27 -15.80 1.38
C VAL A 29 20.73 -15.63 1.85
N ILE A 30 21.01 -14.56 2.59
CA ILE A 30 22.37 -14.20 3.07
C ILE A 30 23.02 -15.36 3.84
N THR A 31 22.22 -16.19 4.51
CA THR A 31 22.68 -17.37 5.26
C THR A 31 21.75 -18.55 5.02
N GLY A 32 22.31 -19.74 4.76
CA GLY A 32 21.55 -21.00 4.71
C GLY A 32 21.41 -21.60 3.31
N ARG A 33 20.50 -22.57 3.17
CA ARG A 33 20.23 -23.26 1.90
C ARG A 33 19.26 -22.43 1.04
N PRO A 34 19.34 -22.54 -0.30
CA PRO A 34 18.39 -21.88 -1.20
C PRO A 34 16.95 -22.30 -0.86
N LEU A 35 16.05 -21.34 -0.76
CA LEU A 35 14.64 -21.59 -0.52
C LEU A 35 13.90 -21.57 -1.85
N ALA A 36 13.15 -22.63 -2.14
CA ALA A 36 12.27 -22.67 -3.30
C ALA A 36 10.96 -21.95 -2.95
N VAL A 37 10.74 -20.78 -3.55
CA VAL A 37 9.57 -19.94 -3.26
C VAL A 37 8.91 -19.55 -4.59
N PRO A 38 7.57 -19.65 -4.71
CA PRO A 38 6.86 -19.13 -5.89
C PRO A 38 7.13 -17.63 -6.06
N LEU A 39 7.47 -17.21 -7.28
CA LEU A 39 7.80 -15.80 -7.55
C LEU A 39 6.62 -14.87 -7.22
N ILE A 40 5.39 -15.34 -7.43
CA ILE A 40 4.17 -14.60 -7.06
C ILE A 40 4.10 -14.27 -5.57
N ALA A 41 4.62 -15.13 -4.69
CA ALA A 41 4.62 -14.87 -3.25
C ALA A 41 5.55 -13.70 -2.90
N ILE A 42 6.73 -13.64 -3.53
CA ILE A 42 7.71 -12.56 -3.34
C ILE A 42 7.12 -11.22 -3.80
N VAL A 43 6.51 -11.20 -4.99
CA VAL A 43 5.85 -10.02 -5.56
C VAL A 43 4.69 -9.57 -4.67
N GLY A 44 3.84 -10.51 -4.24
CA GLY A 44 2.69 -10.22 -3.38
C GLY A 44 3.09 -9.63 -2.02
N ILE A 45 4.07 -10.22 -1.35
CA ILE A 45 4.58 -9.71 -0.06
C ILE A 45 5.19 -8.32 -0.23
N SER A 46 5.98 -8.11 -1.28
CA SER A 46 6.63 -6.82 -1.56
C SER A 46 5.59 -5.71 -1.79
N PHE A 47 4.57 -5.99 -2.59
CA PHE A 47 3.46 -5.07 -2.82
C PHE A 47 2.69 -4.77 -1.52
N PHE A 48 2.36 -5.80 -0.75
CA PHE A 48 1.64 -5.65 0.51
C PHE A 48 2.39 -4.79 1.52
N LEU A 49 3.70 -5.03 1.69
CA LEU A 49 4.55 -4.24 2.59
C LEU A 49 4.63 -2.76 2.15
N GLY A 50 4.78 -2.51 0.85
CA GLY A 50 4.76 -1.14 0.30
C GLY A 50 3.42 -0.44 0.55
N PHE A 51 2.32 -1.15 0.32
CA PHE A 51 0.97 -0.63 0.57
C PHE A 51 0.72 -0.33 2.06
N MET A 52 1.12 -1.23 2.96
CA MET A 52 1.04 -1.02 4.41
C MET A 52 1.86 0.21 4.85
N THR A 53 3.06 0.37 4.31
CA THR A 53 3.92 1.52 4.61
C THR A 53 3.27 2.83 4.16
N ALA A 54 2.66 2.85 2.96
CA ALA A 54 1.96 4.01 2.44
C ALA A 54 0.74 4.38 3.31
N ILE A 55 -0.09 3.40 3.69
CA ILE A 55 -1.23 3.62 4.59
C ILE A 55 -0.76 4.21 5.92
N PHE A 56 0.26 3.61 6.51
CA PHE A 56 0.80 4.08 7.78
C PHE A 56 1.30 5.53 7.68
N GLY A 57 2.00 5.86 6.59
CA GLY A 57 2.45 7.23 6.31
C GLY A 57 1.30 8.24 6.21
N VAL A 58 0.20 7.87 5.56
CA VAL A 58 -1.01 8.72 5.47
C VAL A 58 -1.65 8.91 6.86
N ILE A 59 -1.79 7.83 7.64
CA ILE A 59 -2.36 7.89 9.00
C ILE A 59 -1.52 8.80 9.90
N VAL A 60 -0.19 8.63 9.91
CA VAL A 60 0.72 9.44 10.73
C VAL A 60 0.67 10.91 10.31
N LYS A 61 0.61 11.20 9.01
CA LYS A 61 0.48 12.57 8.49
C LYS A 61 -0.85 13.21 8.94
N ALA A 62 -1.95 12.46 8.87
CA ALA A 62 -3.26 12.93 9.32
C ALA A 62 -3.27 13.23 10.83
N ALA A 63 -2.70 12.33 11.64
CA ALA A 63 -2.60 12.51 13.09
C ALA A 63 -1.77 13.74 13.49
N ARG A 64 -0.65 13.99 12.79
CA ARG A 64 0.21 15.17 13.04
C ARG A 64 -0.38 16.49 12.53
N GLY A 65 -1.22 16.45 11.49
CA GLY A 65 -1.87 17.64 10.92
C GLY A 65 -3.07 18.17 11.72
N GLY A 66 -3.67 17.35 12.59
CA GLY A 66 -4.85 17.70 13.39
C GLY A 66 -4.62 18.72 14.52
N GLY A 67 -3.38 18.98 14.91
CA GLY A 67 -3.07 19.84 16.08
C GLY A 67 -3.05 21.35 15.81
N ARG A 68 -3.16 21.81 14.56
CA ARG A 68 -2.86 23.21 14.20
C ARG A 68 -4.08 24.13 14.04
N ARG A 69 -5.30 23.66 14.31
CA ARG A 69 -6.54 24.46 14.12
C ARG A 69 -7.35 24.77 15.38
N THR A 70 -6.94 24.34 16.56
CA THR A 70 -7.76 24.52 17.79
C THR A 70 -7.26 25.66 18.70
N GLY A 71 -6.17 26.35 18.36
CA GLY A 71 -5.54 27.35 19.27
C GLY A 71 -5.85 28.82 18.99
N THR A 72 -6.49 29.20 17.89
CA THR A 72 -6.56 30.61 17.45
C THR A 72 -7.96 31.21 17.36
N SER A 73 -9.02 30.49 17.74
CA SER A 73 -10.41 30.97 17.60
C SER A 73 -11.10 31.35 18.92
N LEU A 74 -10.37 31.46 20.04
CA LEU A 74 -10.93 31.79 21.36
C LEU A 74 -10.43 33.11 21.97
N MET A 75 -9.84 34.00 21.18
CA MET A 75 -9.40 35.30 21.69
C MET A 75 -9.66 36.43 20.68
N ASP A 76 -10.94 36.71 20.44
CA ASP A 76 -11.36 38.03 19.96
C ASP A 76 -12.21 38.73 21.06
N PRO A 77 -11.57 39.51 21.95
CA PRO A 77 -12.27 40.26 22.99
C PRO A 77 -12.95 41.55 22.47
N ARG A 78 -13.05 41.78 21.15
CA ARG A 78 -13.56 43.05 20.58
C ARG A 78 -14.97 43.00 19.98
N ARG A 79 -15.81 42.05 20.38
CA ARG A 79 -17.24 42.00 19.96
C ARG A 79 -18.21 42.41 21.07
N GLY A 80 -17.86 43.43 21.83
CA GLY A 80 -18.69 43.93 22.92
C GLY A 80 -18.52 45.42 23.16
N LEU A 81 -18.71 46.23 22.12
CA LEU A 81 -19.08 47.65 22.20
C LEU A 81 -19.86 48.04 20.95
#